data_AF-A0A9D6RXK7-F1
#
_entry.id   AF-A0A9D6RXK7-F1
#
_cell.length_a   1.000
_cell.length_b   1.000
_cell.length_c   1.000
_cell.angle_alpha   90.00
_cell.angle_beta   90.00
_cell.angle_gamma   90.00
#
_symmetry.space_group_name_H-M   'P 1'
#
loop_
_entity.id
_entity.type
_entity.pdbx_description
1 polymer ?
#
loop_
_entity_poly.entity_id
_entity_poly.type
_entity_poly.pdbx_seq_one_letter_code
_entity_poly.pdbx_strand_id
1 'polypeptide(L)'
;MNTIATVGRRKEAIARVRLSEGNGQLTVNGKPVSEYFLGLVAQKQYYKPLDITKTSGKYTISVKVEGGGQVAQLGAVIHGIARAIAKISPELRTTLKKEGMLTRDARAKERRKYGNAQKARAKKQSPKR
;
A
#
# COMPACT_ATOMS: atom_id res chain seq x y z
N MET A 1 16.45 -11.70 17.20
CA MET A 1 15.18 -10.94 17.09
C MET A 1 14.49 -11.33 15.79
N ASN A 2 13.36 -12.04 15.86
CA ASN A 2 12.67 -12.50 14.66
C ASN A 2 11.92 -11.31 14.02
N THR A 3 12.34 -10.88 12.83
CA THR A 3 11.70 -9.78 12.10
C THR A 3 11.22 -10.30 10.76
N ILE A 4 9.93 -10.12 10.47
CA ILE A 4 9.35 -10.54 9.19
C ILE A 4 9.45 -9.38 8.21
N ALA A 5 10.11 -9.66 7.08
CA ALA A 5 10.22 -8.72 5.97
C ALA A 5 9.23 -9.05 4.86
N THR A 6 8.52 -8.04 4.39
CA THR A 6 7.62 -8.11 3.25
C THR A 6 7.76 -6.88 2.36
N VAL A 7 7.24 -7.01 1.14
CA VAL A 7 7.20 -5.93 0.17
C VAL A 7 5.78 -5.73 -0.32
N GLY A 8 5.35 -4.47 -0.32
CA GLY A 8 4.14 -3.99 -0.97
C GLY A 8 4.48 -3.13 -2.18
N ARG A 9 3.65 -3.18 -3.22
CA ARG A 9 3.84 -2.42 -4.46
C ARG A 9 2.50 -1.92 -4.97
N ARG A 10 2.41 -0.66 -5.39
CA ARG A 10 1.23 -0.09 -6.04
C ARG A 10 1.66 1.01 -7.01
N LYS A 11 1.18 0.95 -8.27
CA LYS A 11 1.74 1.76 -9.36
C LYS A 11 3.28 1.63 -9.38
N GLU A 12 3.99 2.73 -9.27
CA GLU A 12 5.46 2.83 -9.19
C GLU A 12 6.00 2.84 -7.77
N ALA A 13 5.13 2.88 -6.74
CA ALA A 13 5.56 2.93 -5.34
C ALA A 13 5.91 1.52 -4.82
N ILE A 14 7.02 1.46 -4.07
CA ILE A 14 7.53 0.25 -3.42
C ILE A 14 7.66 0.53 -1.92
N ALA A 15 7.06 -0.33 -1.10
CA ALA A 15 7.14 -0.27 0.35
C ALA A 15 7.81 -1.55 0.88
N ARG A 16 8.94 -1.40 1.57
CA ARG A 16 9.65 -2.47 2.28
C ARG A 16 9.24 -2.41 3.73
N VAL A 17 8.46 -3.39 4.18
CA VAL A 17 7.90 -3.45 5.52
C VAL A 17 8.70 -4.45 6.35
N ARG A 18 9.05 -4.05 7.57
CA ARG A 18 9.59 -4.90 8.62
C ARG A 18 8.62 -4.88 9.78
N LEU A 19 8.20 -6.07 10.19
CA LEU A 19 7.26 -6.25 11.29
C LEU A 19 7.94 -7.08 12.38
N SER A 20 7.87 -6.59 13.61
CA SER A 20 8.28 -7.26 14.83
C SER A 20 7.18 -7.15 15.88
N GLU A 21 7.17 -8.05 16.86
CA GLU A 21 6.29 -7.92 18.03
C GLU A 21 6.71 -6.71 18.88
N GLY A 22 5.76 -5.94 19.40
CA GLY A 22 6.05 -4.76 20.24
C GLY A 22 4.90 -3.76 20.33
N ASN A 23 5.22 -2.51 20.68
CA ASN A 23 4.27 -1.52 21.23
C ASN A 23 3.35 -0.82 20.21
N GLY A 24 3.07 -1.42 19.05
CA GLY A 24 2.14 -0.80 18.08
C GLY A 24 2.70 0.40 17.31
N GLN A 25 3.99 0.71 17.42
CA GLN A 25 4.58 1.87 16.76
C GLN A 25 4.68 1.65 15.24
N LEU A 26 4.16 2.59 14.45
CA LEU A 26 4.23 2.58 12.99
C LEU A 26 5.07 3.76 12.48
N THR A 27 6.23 3.46 11.90
CA THR A 27 7.15 4.46 11.34
C THR A 27 7.34 4.30 9.83
N VAL A 28 7.41 5.42 9.11
CA VAL A 28 7.61 5.48 7.66
C VAL A 28 8.80 6.40 7.38
N ASN A 29 9.85 5.87 6.74
CA ASN A 29 11.07 6.62 6.40
C ASN A 29 11.69 7.36 7.60
N GLY A 30 11.66 6.77 8.79
CA GLY A 30 12.21 7.34 10.02
C GLY A 30 11.34 8.40 10.69
N LYS A 31 10.15 8.69 10.14
CA LYS A 31 9.15 9.60 10.72
C LYS A 31 7.93 8.81 11.20
N PRO A 32 7.14 9.33 12.16
CA PRO A 32 5.87 8.73 12.51
C PRO A 32 4.89 8.79 11.32
N VAL A 33 4.05 7.77 11.19
CA VAL A 33 3.13 7.63 10.05
C VAL A 33 2.16 8.82 9.89
N SER A 34 1.78 9.45 11.00
CA SER A 34 0.90 10.61 11.06
C SER A 34 1.51 11.85 10.39
N GLU A 35 2.82 12.02 10.48
CA GLU A 35 3.53 13.13 9.83
C GLU A 35 3.76 12.86 8.34
N TYR A 36 3.95 11.59 7.96
CA TYR A 36 4.21 11.23 6.56
C TYR A 36 2.94 11.22 5.70
N PHE A 37 1.86 10.63 6.21
CA PHE A 37 0.57 10.57 5.54
C PHE A 37 -0.44 11.47 6.25
N LEU A 38 -0.66 12.65 5.68
CA LEU A 38 -1.58 13.64 6.21
C LEU A 38 -3.04 13.29 5.89
N GLY A 39 -3.94 13.60 6.83
CA GLY A 39 -5.39 13.52 6.65
C GLY A 39 -6.06 12.27 7.23
N LEU A 40 -7.31 12.45 7.70
CA LEU A 40 -8.09 11.41 8.38
C LEU A 40 -8.38 10.18 7.50
N VAL A 41 -8.53 10.39 6.19
CA VAL A 41 -8.76 9.29 5.25
C VAL A 41 -7.54 8.39 5.16
N ALA A 42 -6.33 8.96 5.13
CA ALA A 42 -5.09 8.19 5.10
C ALA A 42 -4.91 7.42 6.41
N GLN A 43 -5.23 8.05 7.55
CA GLN A 43 -5.21 7.41 8.87
C GLN A 43 -6.04 6.13 8.93
N LYS A 44 -7.30 6.21 8.54
CA LYS A 44 -8.18 5.02 8.49
C LYS A 44 -7.63 3.94 7.56
N GLN A 45 -7.00 4.32 6.45
CA GLN A 45 -6.53 3.37 5.46
C GLN A 45 -5.31 2.55 5.92
N TYR A 46 -4.31 3.16 6.57
CA TYR A 46 -3.14 2.40 7.03
C TYR A 46 -3.40 1.58 8.29
N TYR A 47 -4.39 1.95 9.12
CA TYR A 47 -4.84 1.12 10.25
C TYR A 47 -5.77 -0.03 9.84
N LYS A 48 -6.50 0.11 8.72
CA LYS A 48 -7.45 -0.92 8.21
C LYS A 48 -6.95 -2.38 8.31
N PRO A 49 -5.73 -2.76 7.88
CA PRO A 49 -5.28 -4.14 7.99
C PRO A 49 -5.13 -4.63 9.43
N LEU A 50 -4.78 -3.76 10.37
CA LEU A 50 -4.65 -4.08 11.80
C LEU A 50 -6.02 -4.18 12.48
N ASP A 51 -6.97 -3.35 12.06
CA ASP A 51 -8.34 -3.34 12.60
C ASP A 51 -9.09 -4.63 12.23
N ILE A 52 -8.98 -5.06 10.97
CA ILE A 52 -9.61 -6.31 10.49
C ILE A 52 -9.10 -7.53 11.25
N THR A 53 -7.80 -7.58 11.51
CA THR A 53 -7.19 -8.70 12.21
C THR A 53 -7.26 -8.58 13.74
N LYS A 54 -7.83 -7.48 14.26
CA LYS A 54 -7.87 -7.16 15.70
C LYS A 54 -6.50 -7.28 16.36
N THR A 55 -5.45 -6.86 15.64
CA THR A 55 -4.05 -6.89 16.09
C THR A 55 -3.49 -5.49 16.29
N SER A 56 -4.36 -4.50 16.51
CA SER A 56 -3.96 -3.16 16.90
C SER A 56 -3.11 -3.21 18.18
N GLY A 57 -1.99 -2.49 18.19
CA GLY A 57 -1.10 -2.39 19.35
C GLY A 57 -0.13 -3.57 19.58
N LYS A 58 -0.24 -4.68 18.85
CA LYS A 58 0.60 -5.88 19.08
C LYS A 58 1.96 -5.88 18.38
N TYR A 59 2.08 -5.10 17.30
CA TYR A 59 3.22 -5.17 16.40
C TYR A 59 3.86 -3.80 16.19
N THR A 60 5.19 -3.77 16.24
CA THR A 60 5.98 -2.63 15.79
C THR A 60 6.28 -2.79 14.30
N ILE A 61 6.01 -1.75 13.52
CA ILE A 61 6.13 -1.76 12.08
C ILE A 61 7.05 -0.61 11.65
N SER A 62 8.14 -0.97 10.98
CA SER A 62 9.01 -0.01 10.29
C SER A 62 8.87 -0.19 8.78
N VAL A 63 8.62 0.90 8.07
CA VAL A 63 8.45 0.88 6.62
C VAL A 63 9.41 1.86 5.96
N LYS A 64 10.13 1.37 4.94
CA LYS A 64 10.84 2.23 3.99
C LYS A 64 10.06 2.28 2.68
N VAL A 65 9.77 3.48 2.19
CA VAL A 65 8.95 3.69 1.00
C VAL A 65 9.66 4.59 0.01
N GLU A 66 9.64 4.16 -1.25
CA GLU A 66 10.31 4.83 -2.38
C GLU A 66 9.40 4.77 -3.63
N GLY A 67 9.51 5.79 -4.49
CA GLY A 67 8.80 5.87 -5.78
C GLY A 67 7.33 6.27 -5.69
N GLY A 68 6.75 6.63 -6.84
CA GLY A 68 5.35 7.06 -6.97
C GLY A 68 5.03 8.35 -6.21
N GLY A 69 3.76 8.50 -5.81
CA GLY A 69 3.28 9.60 -4.96
C GLY A 69 2.56 9.08 -3.72
N GLN A 70 2.21 9.97 -2.77
CA GLN A 70 1.69 9.62 -1.43
C GLN A 70 0.54 8.61 -1.44
N VAL A 71 -0.44 8.76 -2.34
CA VAL A 71 -1.58 7.82 -2.43
C VAL A 71 -1.15 6.43 -2.90
N ALA A 72 -0.20 6.35 -3.83
CA ALA A 72 0.33 5.06 -4.28
C ALA A 72 1.18 4.40 -3.20
N GLN A 73 1.99 5.20 -2.52
CA GLN A 73 2.81 4.79 -1.38
C GLN A 73 1.96 4.24 -0.24
N LEU A 74 0.90 4.94 0.16
CA LEU A 74 -0.05 4.49 1.18
C LEU A 74 -0.64 3.11 0.84
N GLY A 75 -1.10 2.92 -0.40
CA GLY A 75 -1.61 1.61 -0.84
C GLY A 75 -0.53 0.52 -0.91
N ALA A 76 0.73 0.88 -1.19
CA ALA A 76 1.85 -0.06 -1.12
C ALA A 76 2.14 -0.47 0.33
N VAL A 77 2.11 0.48 1.28
CA VAL A 77 2.28 0.23 2.72
C VAL A 77 1.22 -0.75 3.24
N ILE A 78 -0.06 -0.47 2.95
CA ILE A 78 -1.20 -1.33 3.36
C ILE A 78 -1.00 -2.76 2.87
N HIS A 79 -0.63 -2.92 1.60
CA HIS A 79 -0.39 -4.23 1.02
C HIS A 79 0.80 -4.96 1.67
N GLY A 80 1.87 -4.23 2.00
CA GLY A 80 3.03 -4.78 2.70
C GLY A 80 2.70 -5.25 4.12
N ILE A 81 1.92 -4.45 4.88
CA ILE A 81 1.46 -4.79 6.23
C ILE A 81 0.56 -6.02 6.21
N ALA A 82 -0.43 -6.06 5.32
CA ALA A 82 -1.32 -7.22 5.18
C ALA A 82 -0.54 -8.51 4.86
N ARG A 83 0.48 -8.43 4.00
CA ARG A 83 1.37 -9.55 3.71
C ARG A 83 2.22 -9.97 4.91
N ALA A 84 2.66 -9.02 5.74
CA ALA A 84 3.44 -9.33 6.94
C ALA A 84 2.58 -10.08 7.96
N ILE A 85 1.36 -9.60 8.23
CA ILE A 85 0.42 -10.25 9.15
C ILE A 85 0.08 -11.67 8.68
N ALA A 86 -0.20 -11.85 7.39
CA ALA A 86 -0.49 -13.16 6.81
C ALA A 86 0.69 -14.16 6.88
N LYS A 87 1.93 -13.66 7.03
CA LYS A 87 3.11 -14.53 7.25
C LYS A 87 3.27 -14.93 8.72
N ILE A 88 2.91 -14.05 9.65
CA ILE A 88 2.97 -14.31 11.09
C ILE A 88 1.92 -15.32 11.50
N SER A 89 0.67 -15.08 11.07
CA SER A 89 -0.48 -15.90 11.44
C SER A 89 -1.17 -16.36 10.16
N PRO A 90 -0.87 -17.57 9.66
CA PRO A 90 -1.49 -18.13 8.45
C PRO A 90 -3.02 -18.19 8.52
N GLU A 91 -3.59 -18.30 9.72
CA GLU A 91 -5.04 -18.32 9.97
C GLU A 91 -5.73 -17.02 9.50
N LEU A 92 -5.10 -15.87 9.76
CA LEU A 92 -5.59 -14.53 9.38
C LEU A 92 -5.50 -14.28 7.88
N ARG A 93 -4.85 -15.16 7.11
CA ARG A 93 -4.78 -15.03 5.66
C ARG A 93 -6.18 -15.11 5.02
N THR A 94 -7.08 -15.92 5.58
CA THR A 94 -8.43 -16.09 5.03
C THR A 94 -9.27 -14.83 5.16
N THR A 95 -9.22 -14.17 6.33
CA THR A 95 -9.91 -12.89 6.58
C THR A 95 -9.34 -11.76 5.71
N LEU A 96 -8.01 -11.65 5.64
CA LEU A 96 -7.33 -10.67 4.78
C LEU A 96 -7.59 -10.89 3.28
N LYS A 97 -7.78 -12.15 2.85
CA LYS A 97 -8.13 -12.49 1.47
C LYS A 97 -9.58 -12.09 1.15
N LYS A 98 -10.52 -12.33 2.06
CA LYS A 98 -11.92 -11.91 1.91
C LYS A 98 -12.04 -10.39 1.74
N GLU A 99 -11.23 -9.62 2.49
CA GLU A 99 -11.15 -8.16 2.39
C GLU A 99 -10.33 -7.64 1.19
N GLY A 100 -9.79 -8.53 0.35
CA GLY A 100 -9.08 -8.15 -0.89
C GLY A 100 -7.69 -7.53 -0.70
N MET A 101 -7.09 -7.61 0.49
CA MET A 101 -5.84 -6.90 0.82
C MET A 101 -4.57 -7.59 0.31
N LEU A 102 -4.64 -8.89 0.04
CA LEU A 102 -3.51 -9.71 -0.38
C LEU A 102 -3.24 -9.66 -1.90
N THR A 103 -4.19 -9.15 -2.68
CA THR A 103 -4.06 -9.01 -4.14
C THR A 103 -3.44 -7.65 -4.46
N ARG A 104 -2.40 -7.65 -5.29
CA ARG A 104 -1.79 -6.41 -5.77
C ARG A 104 -2.70 -5.76 -6.80
N ASP A 105 -2.95 -4.45 -6.67
CA ASP A 105 -3.58 -3.67 -7.74
C ASP A 105 -2.62 -3.53 -8.93
N ALA A 106 -2.94 -4.21 -10.03
CA ALA A 106 -2.11 -4.26 -11.24
C ALA A 106 -2.24 -2.99 -12.12
N ARG A 107 -3.16 -2.07 -11.81
CA ARG A 107 -3.38 -0.87 -12.62
C ARG A 107 -2.13 0.01 -12.62
N ALA A 108 -1.67 0.33 -13.82
CA ALA A 108 -0.58 1.25 -14.09
C ALA A 108 -1.01 2.31 -15.11
N LYS A 109 -0.22 3.37 -15.28
CA LYS A 109 -0.47 4.38 -16.30
C LYS A 109 -0.37 3.72 -17.67
N GLU A 110 -1.45 3.77 -18.44
CA GLU A 110 -1.44 3.25 -19.81
C GLU A 110 -0.49 4.08 -20.68
N ARG A 111 0.36 3.40 -21.46
CA ARG A 111 1.29 4.04 -22.39
C ARG A 111 0.50 4.84 -23.43
N ARG A 112 0.95 6.05 -23.74
CA ARG A 112 0.42 6.82 -24.87
C ARG A 112 0.84 6.18 -26.19
N LYS A 113 -0.13 5.75 -27.00
CA LYS A 113 0.11 5.23 -28.35
C LYS A 113 0.25 6.37 -29.37
N TYR A 114 0.96 6.11 -30.46
CA TYR A 114 1.00 7.03 -31.60
C TYR A 114 -0.40 7.16 -32.23
N GLY A 115 -0.65 8.25 -32.95
CA GLY A 115 -1.96 8.53 -33.57
C GLY A 115 -3.04 9.06 -32.62
N ASN A 116 -2.95 8.74 -31.32
CA ASN A 116 -3.81 9.34 -30.31
C ASN A 116 -3.47 10.83 -30.06
N ALA A 117 -4.45 11.58 -29.56
CA ALA A 117 -4.30 12.98 -29.16
C ALA A 117 -3.46 13.08 -27.87
N GLN A 118 -3.79 14.02 -26.98
CA GLN A 118 -2.98 14.37 -25.81
C GLN A 118 -2.86 13.27 -24.74
N LYS A 119 -3.77 12.29 -24.68
CA LYS A 119 -3.84 11.25 -23.63
C LYS A 119 -3.84 9.85 -24.22
N ALA A 120 -3.64 8.83 -23.38
CA ALA A 120 -3.49 7.43 -23.81
C ALA A 120 -4.65 6.90 -24.67
N ARG A 121 -5.89 7.33 -24.41
CA ARG A 121 -7.11 6.92 -25.15
C ARG A 121 -7.83 8.04 -25.88
N ALA A 122 -7.34 9.28 -25.76
CA ALA A 122 -8.01 10.42 -26.37
C ALA A 122 -7.81 10.39 -27.89
N LYS A 123 -8.91 10.40 -28.65
CA LYS A 123 -8.88 10.52 -30.12
C LYS A 123 -8.76 12.00 -30.51
N LYS A 124 -8.14 12.28 -31.66
CA LYS A 124 -8.12 13.64 -32.22
C LYS A 124 -9.53 13.98 -32.69
N GLN A 125 -10.00 15.18 -32.36
CA GLN A 125 -11.25 15.71 -32.92
C GLN A 125 -11.02 16.01 -34.41
N SER A 126 -11.92 15.53 -35.27
CA SER A 126 -11.89 15.81 -36.72
C SER A 126 -12.81 17.00 -36.99
N PRO A 127 -12.38 18.03 -37.75
CA PRO A 127 -13.22 19.18 -38.06
C PRO A 127 -14.32 18.87 -39.09
N LYS A 128 -14.25 17.74 -39.80
CA LYS A 128 -15.18 17.37 -40.87
C LYS A 128 -16.35 16.48 -40.41
N ARG A 129 -16.52 16.24 -39.11
CA ARG A 129 -17.69 15.56 -38.55
C ARG A 129 -17.94 15.98 -37.11
#